data_AF-A0A349TDD0-F1
#
_entry.id   AF-A0A349TDD0-F1
#
_cell.length_a   1.000
_cell.length_b   1.000
_cell.length_c   1.000
_cell.angle_alpha   90.00
_cell.angle_beta   90.00
_cell.angle_gamma   90.00
#
_symmetry.space_group_name_H-M   'P 1'
#
loop_
_entity.id
_entity.type
_entity.pdbx_description
1 polymer ?
#
loop_
_entity_poly.entity_id
_entity_poly.type
_entity_poly.pdbx_seq_one_letter_code
_entity_poly.pdbx_strand_id
1 'polypeptide(L)'
;MSRSSYSSGAGSPEDPRGAERFNEERATYTVASAQPDLEAGVEAIRETVKTLKPVPGVYRMLDTRGDVLYVGKARALKNRVANYTQVQGLTNRLQRMVSQCRSMEIITTNSEAEALLLEAQLVKRFRPPFNVHLRDDKSFPFILLRADHAFPRIMKHRGARKAKGSYYGPFASAGSVNTTINALQKLFLLRSCSDSFFDRRDRPCLLYQIK
;
A
#
# COMPACT_ATOMS: atom_id res chain seq x y z
N MET A 1 30.57 -8.15 36.48
CA MET A 1 29.26 -8.82 36.33
C MET A 1 28.21 -7.76 36.04
N SER A 2 27.19 -8.14 35.26
CA SER A 2 25.99 -7.37 34.87
C SER A 2 26.12 -6.41 33.66
N ARG A 3 25.79 -6.95 32.48
CA ARG A 3 25.33 -6.17 31.32
C ARG A 3 23.81 -6.14 31.34
N SER A 4 23.25 -4.94 31.38
CA SER A 4 21.83 -4.66 31.20
C SER A 4 21.41 -4.98 29.76
N SER A 5 20.38 -5.81 29.61
CA SER A 5 19.80 -6.23 28.33
C SER A 5 18.47 -5.52 28.11
N TYR A 6 18.42 -4.56 27.18
CA TYR A 6 17.16 -4.03 26.68
C TYR A 6 16.57 -5.00 25.64
N SER A 7 15.52 -5.72 26.04
CA SER A 7 14.63 -6.46 25.16
C SER A 7 13.48 -5.54 24.76
N SER A 8 13.53 -4.94 23.57
CA SER A 8 12.38 -4.29 22.96
C SER A 8 11.49 -5.38 22.36
N GLY A 9 10.49 -5.82 23.14
CA GLY A 9 9.50 -6.81 22.74
C GLY A 9 8.73 -6.36 21.50
N ALA A 10 8.78 -7.19 20.46
CA ALA A 10 7.92 -7.08 19.30
C ALA A 10 6.48 -7.40 19.73
N GLY A 11 5.57 -6.42 19.60
CA GLY A 11 4.15 -6.60 19.90
C GLY A 11 3.52 -7.72 19.08
N SER A 12 2.84 -8.63 19.77
CA SER A 12 1.92 -9.63 19.22
C SER A 12 0.71 -8.96 18.53
N PRO A 13 0.06 -9.58 17.53
CA PRO A 13 -1.11 -9.01 16.87
C PRO A 13 -2.39 -9.21 17.70
N GLU A 14 -3.24 -8.17 17.63
CA GLU A 14 -4.66 -8.07 18.01
C GLU A 14 -5.01 -8.00 19.51
N ASP A 15 -4.65 -6.88 20.15
CA ASP A 15 -5.49 -6.34 21.23
C ASP A 15 -6.70 -5.63 20.59
N PRO A 16 -7.95 -6.06 20.81
CA PRO A 16 -9.16 -5.38 20.31
C PRO A 16 -9.37 -3.97 20.90
N ARG A 17 -8.49 -3.52 21.81
CA ARG A 17 -8.39 -2.17 22.36
C ARG A 17 -7.20 -1.37 21.79
N GLY A 18 -6.50 -1.90 20.79
CA GLY A 18 -5.36 -1.24 20.16
C GLY A 18 -5.73 0.09 19.49
N ALA A 19 -4.70 0.88 19.17
CA ALA A 19 -4.78 2.20 18.49
C ALA A 19 -5.68 2.24 17.24
N GLU A 20 -6.05 1.07 16.72
CA GLU A 20 -6.93 0.86 15.59
C GLU A 20 -8.39 1.30 15.83
N ARG A 21 -8.93 1.23 17.06
CA ARG A 21 -10.28 1.75 17.40
C ARG A 21 -10.37 3.27 17.33
N PHE A 22 -9.30 3.98 17.71
CA PHE A 22 -9.28 5.45 17.71
C PHE A 22 -9.54 6.04 16.32
N ASN A 23 -9.07 5.38 15.26
CA ASN A 23 -9.28 5.84 13.89
C ASN A 23 -10.70 5.55 13.38
N GLU A 24 -11.35 4.48 13.86
CA GLU A 24 -12.75 4.18 13.51
C GLU A 24 -13.72 5.18 14.14
N GLU A 25 -13.52 5.52 15.41
CA GLU A 25 -14.28 6.57 16.11
C GLU A 25 -14.14 7.92 15.41
N ARG A 26 -12.92 8.25 14.96
CA ARG A 26 -12.66 9.46 14.17
C ARG A 26 -13.40 9.44 12.84
N ALA A 27 -13.37 8.34 12.09
CA ALA A 27 -14.09 8.21 10.82
C ALA A 27 -15.62 8.34 10.99
N THR A 28 -16.19 7.75 12.05
CA THR A 28 -17.61 7.91 12.38
C THR A 28 -17.95 9.36 12.74
N TYR A 29 -17.11 10.00 13.56
CA TYR A 29 -17.28 11.41 13.94
C TYR A 29 -17.19 12.35 12.73
N THR A 30 -16.27 12.09 11.80
CA THR A 30 -16.13 12.86 10.56
C THR A 30 -17.43 12.91 9.76
N VAL A 31 -18.09 11.77 9.59
CA VAL A 31 -19.35 11.69 8.82
C VAL A 31 -20.54 12.29 9.56
N ALA A 32 -20.59 12.17 10.89
CA ALA A 32 -21.73 12.58 11.72
C ALA A 32 -21.81 14.11 11.96
N SER A 33 -20.65 14.79 11.96
CA SER A 33 -20.55 16.22 12.29
C SER A 33 -20.56 17.14 11.05
N ALA A 34 -20.65 16.58 9.85
CA ALA A 34 -20.53 17.35 8.62
C ALA A 34 -21.83 18.07 8.24
N GLN A 35 -21.72 19.34 7.83
CA GLN A 35 -22.76 20.08 7.12
C GLN A 35 -22.61 19.83 5.61
N PRO A 36 -23.49 19.03 4.98
CA PRO A 36 -23.35 18.70 3.57
C PRO A 36 -23.66 19.91 2.69
N ASP A 37 -22.70 20.29 1.86
CA ASP A 37 -22.85 21.32 0.83
C ASP A 37 -22.21 20.80 -0.46
N LEU A 38 -23.08 20.38 -1.38
CA LEU A 38 -22.66 19.79 -2.64
C LEU A 38 -21.99 20.80 -3.56
N GLU A 39 -22.46 22.04 -3.57
CA GLU A 39 -21.93 23.07 -4.47
C GLU A 39 -20.53 23.49 -4.05
N ALA A 40 -20.33 23.76 -2.76
CA ALA A 40 -19.00 24.05 -2.21
C ALA A 40 -18.01 22.89 -2.43
N GLY A 41 -18.48 21.65 -2.28
CA GLY A 41 -17.67 20.46 -2.52
C GLY A 41 -17.25 20.30 -3.97
N VAL A 42 -18.17 20.51 -4.92
CA VAL A 42 -17.86 20.49 -6.36
C VAL A 42 -16.89 21.61 -6.71
N GLU A 43 -17.04 22.80 -6.14
CA GLU A 43 -16.18 23.94 -6.43
C GLU A 43 -14.74 23.71 -5.95
N ALA A 44 -14.55 23.19 -4.73
CA ALA A 44 -13.23 22.81 -4.22
C ALA A 44 -12.53 21.78 -5.13
N ILE A 45 -13.29 20.83 -5.68
CA ILE A 45 -12.77 19.83 -6.62
C ILE A 45 -12.41 20.49 -7.95
N ARG A 46 -13.24 21.39 -8.49
CA ARG A 46 -12.96 22.12 -9.73
C ARG A 46 -11.68 22.95 -9.63
N GLU A 47 -11.50 23.68 -8.54
CA GLU A 47 -10.28 24.45 -8.28
C GLU A 47 -9.05 23.55 -8.28
N THR A 48 -9.13 22.39 -7.61
CA THR A 48 -8.05 21.40 -7.65
C THR A 48 -7.77 20.94 -9.07
N VAL A 49 -8.79 20.60 -9.86
CA VAL A 49 -8.66 20.11 -11.26
C VAL A 49 -7.91 21.09 -12.16
N LYS A 50 -8.06 22.41 -11.96
CA LYS A 50 -7.35 23.43 -12.74
C LYS A 50 -5.83 23.30 -12.64
N THR A 51 -5.34 22.87 -11.47
CA THR A 51 -3.90 22.73 -11.18
C THR A 51 -3.31 21.35 -11.57
N LEU A 52 -4.16 20.36 -11.86
CA LEU A 52 -3.73 18.98 -12.05
C LEU A 52 -3.12 18.71 -13.43
N LYS A 53 -2.06 17.90 -13.43
CA LYS A 53 -1.49 17.26 -14.62
C LYS A 53 -2.07 15.85 -14.83
N PRO A 54 -2.13 15.33 -16.08
CA PRO A 54 -2.59 13.98 -16.37
C PRO A 54 -1.50 12.93 -16.10
N VAL A 55 -1.03 12.86 -14.84
CA VAL A 55 0.04 11.95 -14.37
C VAL A 55 -0.50 10.98 -13.31
N PRO A 56 0.17 9.84 -13.06
CA PRO A 56 -0.24 8.93 -12.01
C PRO A 56 -0.01 9.54 -10.61
N GLY A 57 -0.80 9.08 -9.65
CA GLY A 57 -0.64 9.48 -8.26
C GLY A 57 -1.83 9.12 -7.39
N VAL A 58 -1.83 9.69 -6.19
CA VAL A 58 -2.84 9.50 -5.15
C VAL A 58 -3.43 10.86 -4.76
N TYR A 59 -4.73 10.89 -4.49
CA TYR A 59 -5.44 12.06 -4.00
C TYR A 59 -6.15 11.74 -2.69
N ARG A 60 -6.28 12.76 -1.84
CA ARG A 60 -7.08 12.75 -0.62
C ARG A 60 -8.16 13.81 -0.72
N MET A 61 -9.38 13.48 -0.33
CA MET A 61 -10.46 14.46 -0.11
C MET A 61 -10.58 14.72 1.38
N LEU A 62 -10.63 15.98 1.77
CA LEU A 62 -10.63 16.42 3.16
C LEU A 62 -11.93 17.15 3.50
N ASP A 63 -12.38 17.01 4.75
CA ASP A 63 -13.50 17.78 5.28
C ASP A 63 -13.08 19.22 5.68
N THR A 64 -14.01 19.97 6.27
CA THR A 64 -13.78 21.33 6.79
C THR A 64 -12.68 21.41 7.86
N ARG A 65 -12.40 20.32 8.58
CA ARG A 65 -11.40 20.24 9.65
C ARG A 65 -10.06 19.67 9.17
N GLY A 66 -9.98 19.24 7.92
CA GLY A 66 -8.80 18.57 7.37
C GLY A 66 -8.77 17.06 7.64
N ASP A 67 -9.86 16.45 8.10
CA ASP A 67 -9.96 15.00 8.24
C ASP A 67 -10.13 14.32 6.88
N VAL A 68 -9.47 13.18 6.68
CA VAL A 68 -9.48 12.47 5.39
C VAL A 68 -10.81 11.74 5.20
N LEU A 69 -11.61 12.20 4.25
CA LEU A 69 -12.88 11.59 3.85
C LEU A 69 -12.68 10.39 2.94
N TYR A 70 -11.73 10.49 2.03
CA TYR A 70 -11.47 9.50 0.99
C TYR A 70 -10.03 9.56 0.50
N VAL A 71 -9.46 8.41 0.17
CA VAL A 71 -8.18 8.28 -0.53
C VAL A 71 -8.41 7.51 -1.82
N GLY A 72 -7.88 7.99 -2.94
CA GLY A 72 -7.94 7.25 -4.20
C GLY A 72 -6.67 7.40 -5.03
N LYS A 73 -6.40 6.40 -5.87
CA LYS A 73 -5.31 6.45 -6.86
C LYS A 73 -5.84 6.67 -8.27
N ALA A 74 -4.99 7.21 -9.14
CA ALA A 74 -5.29 7.42 -10.55
C ALA A 74 -4.08 7.13 -11.44
N ARG A 75 -4.34 6.64 -12.66
CA ARG A 75 -3.34 6.63 -13.75
C ARG A 75 -3.13 8.04 -14.32
N ALA A 76 -4.19 8.83 -14.34
CA ALA A 76 -4.20 10.24 -14.71
C ALA A 76 -5.07 11.01 -13.69
N LEU A 77 -4.41 11.73 -12.78
CA LEU A 77 -5.06 12.46 -11.69
C LEU A 77 -6.12 13.45 -12.20
N LYS A 78 -5.78 14.27 -13.20
CA LYS A 78 -6.73 15.25 -13.76
C LYS A 78 -8.06 14.62 -14.19
N ASN A 79 -8.01 13.51 -14.94
CA ASN A 79 -9.20 12.83 -15.45
C ASN A 79 -10.02 12.21 -14.32
N ARG A 80 -9.34 11.55 -13.37
CA ARG A 80 -10.00 10.88 -12.25
C ARG A 80 -10.68 11.89 -11.32
N VAL A 81 -10.01 12.99 -11.01
CA VAL A 81 -10.55 14.01 -10.10
C VAL A 81 -11.69 14.78 -10.76
N ALA A 82 -11.56 15.12 -12.06
CA ALA A 82 -12.64 15.78 -12.82
C ALA A 82 -13.93 14.97 -12.87
N ASN A 83 -13.87 13.63 -12.81
CA ASN A 83 -15.07 12.79 -12.79
C ASN A 83 -15.99 13.11 -11.59
N TYR A 84 -15.43 13.53 -10.45
CA TYR A 84 -16.23 13.89 -9.27
C TYR A 84 -17.03 15.19 -9.44
N THR A 85 -16.74 16.02 -10.45
CA THR A 85 -17.56 17.20 -10.74
C THR A 85 -18.80 16.87 -11.57
N GLN A 86 -18.88 15.65 -12.12
CA GLN A 86 -20.04 15.15 -12.89
C GLN A 86 -21.05 14.48 -11.96
N VAL A 87 -21.68 15.27 -11.08
CA VAL A 87 -22.50 14.79 -9.96
C VAL A 87 -23.57 13.77 -10.37
N GLN A 88 -24.24 13.99 -11.51
CA GLN A 88 -25.30 13.09 -12.01
C GLN A 88 -24.82 11.67 -12.27
N GLY A 89 -23.53 11.48 -12.58
CA GLY A 89 -22.91 10.17 -12.79
C GLY A 89 -22.40 9.50 -11.52
N LEU A 90 -22.52 10.16 -10.36
CA LEU A 90 -22.00 9.66 -9.08
C LEU A 90 -23.07 8.87 -8.33
N THR A 91 -22.64 7.81 -7.64
CA THR A 91 -23.50 7.10 -6.67
C THR A 91 -23.82 8.00 -5.48
N ASN A 92 -24.95 7.76 -4.79
CA ASN A 92 -25.36 8.53 -3.59
C ASN A 92 -24.25 8.62 -2.54
N ARG A 93 -23.45 7.55 -2.36
CA ARG A 93 -22.30 7.53 -1.45
C ARG A 93 -21.24 8.56 -1.88
N LEU A 94 -20.91 8.61 -3.16
CA LEU A 94 -19.92 9.55 -3.68
C LEU A 94 -20.46 10.99 -3.70
N GLN A 95 -21.75 11.20 -3.97
CA GLN A 95 -22.37 12.52 -3.83
C GLN A 95 -22.28 13.05 -2.40
N ARG A 96 -22.53 12.19 -1.40
CA ARG A 96 -22.38 12.54 0.03
C ARG A 96 -20.92 12.82 0.40
N MET A 97 -19.97 12.08 -0.15
CA MET A 97 -18.55 12.35 0.05
C MET A 97 -18.17 13.72 -0.53
N VAL A 98 -18.60 14.00 -1.76
CA VAL A 98 -18.35 15.28 -2.43
C VAL A 98 -18.97 16.44 -1.64
N SER A 99 -20.19 16.31 -1.12
CA SER A 99 -20.81 17.39 -0.35
C SER A 99 -20.11 17.72 0.98
N GLN A 100 -19.27 16.82 1.49
CA GLN A 100 -18.45 17.06 2.68
C GLN A 100 -17.04 17.54 2.34
N CYS A 101 -16.60 17.41 1.08
CA CYS A 101 -15.28 17.81 0.65
C CYS A 101 -15.11 19.33 0.71
N ARG A 102 -13.97 19.81 1.20
CA ARG A 102 -13.59 21.24 1.20
C ARG A 102 -12.23 21.50 0.61
N SER A 103 -11.38 20.50 0.58
CA SER A 103 -10.06 20.60 -0.03
C SER A 103 -9.57 19.23 -0.49
N MET A 104 -8.58 19.24 -1.38
CA MET A 104 -7.92 18.04 -1.85
C MET A 104 -6.42 18.17 -1.70
N GLU A 105 -5.76 17.06 -1.39
CA GLU A 105 -4.31 16.96 -1.41
C GLU A 105 -3.88 15.91 -2.43
N ILE A 106 -2.77 16.19 -3.12
CA ILE A 106 -2.34 15.43 -4.28
C ILE A 106 -0.88 15.03 -4.10
N ILE A 107 -0.59 13.76 -4.35
CA ILE A 107 0.77 13.24 -4.40
C ILE A 107 0.96 12.56 -5.75
N THR A 108 1.78 13.16 -6.62
CA THR A 108 2.14 12.56 -7.91
C THR A 108 3.17 11.45 -7.71
N THR A 109 3.07 10.38 -8.48
CA THR A 109 4.03 9.27 -8.46
C THR A 109 4.66 9.08 -9.83
N ASN A 110 5.75 8.32 -9.90
CA ASN A 110 6.43 8.02 -11.17
C ASN A 110 5.76 6.87 -11.93
N SER A 111 4.95 6.07 -11.23
CA SER A 111 4.25 4.94 -11.83
C SER A 111 2.91 4.65 -11.14
N GLU A 112 2.08 3.87 -11.82
CA GLU A 112 0.82 3.35 -11.28
C GLU A 112 1.04 2.35 -10.14
N ALA A 113 2.14 1.60 -10.20
CA ALA A 113 2.53 0.65 -9.16
C ALA A 113 2.86 1.39 -7.85
N GLU A 114 3.58 2.49 -7.95
CA GLU A 114 3.90 3.35 -6.80
C GLU A 114 2.63 4.03 -6.25
N ALA A 115 1.73 4.50 -7.13
CA ALA A 115 0.43 5.04 -6.72
C ALA A 115 -0.42 4.00 -5.96
N LEU A 116 -0.41 2.75 -6.40
CA LEU A 116 -1.13 1.65 -5.73
C LEU A 116 -0.56 1.39 -4.33
N LEU A 117 0.77 1.35 -4.20
CA LEU A 117 1.43 1.10 -2.92
C LEU A 117 1.17 2.24 -1.94
N LEU A 118 1.30 3.49 -2.41
CA LEU A 118 1.07 4.68 -1.60
C LEU A 118 -0.41 4.79 -1.17
N GLU A 119 -1.36 4.54 -2.07
CA GLU A 119 -2.78 4.59 -1.75
C GLU A 119 -3.14 3.60 -0.64
N ALA A 120 -2.69 2.35 -0.75
CA ALA A 120 -2.96 1.35 0.27
C ALA A 120 -2.33 1.70 1.63
N GLN A 121 -1.14 2.32 1.64
CA GLN A 121 -0.53 2.83 2.87
C GLN A 121 -1.37 3.95 3.50
N LEU A 122 -1.87 4.89 2.69
CA LEU A 122 -2.68 6.01 3.18
C LEU A 122 -4.07 5.54 3.63
N VAL A 123 -4.72 4.62 2.90
CA VAL A 123 -6.00 4.01 3.32
C VAL A 123 -5.83 3.29 4.65
N LYS A 124 -4.77 2.49 4.81
CA LYS A 124 -4.49 1.81 6.09
C LYS A 124 -4.22 2.79 7.23
N ARG A 125 -3.52 3.89 6.95
CA ARG A 125 -3.18 4.92 7.95
C ARG A 125 -4.38 5.73 8.40
N PHE A 126 -5.24 6.16 7.47
CA PHE A 126 -6.32 7.10 7.75
C PHE A 126 -7.68 6.44 7.96
N ARG A 127 -7.89 5.21 7.46
CA ARG A 127 -9.19 4.50 7.47
C ARG A 127 -10.38 5.40 7.10
N PRO A 128 -10.26 6.13 5.98
CA PRO A 128 -11.25 7.14 5.60
C PRO A 128 -12.66 6.54 5.46
N PRO A 129 -13.70 7.25 5.91
CA PRO A 129 -15.06 6.71 6.00
C PRO A 129 -15.66 6.32 4.63
N PHE A 130 -15.23 6.98 3.54
CA PHE A 130 -15.75 6.70 2.20
C PHE A 130 -14.93 5.66 1.42
N ASN A 131 -13.86 5.09 1.97
CA ASN A 131 -13.20 3.93 1.36
C ASN A 131 -13.91 2.62 1.75
N VAL A 132 -13.93 1.64 0.84
CA VAL A 132 -14.38 0.29 1.19
C VAL A 132 -13.20 -0.44 1.80
N HIS A 133 -13.30 -0.82 3.07
CA HIS A 133 -12.31 -1.64 3.75
C HIS A 133 -12.57 -3.11 3.43
N LEU A 134 -11.81 -3.67 2.49
CA LEU A 134 -11.81 -5.11 2.24
C LEU A 134 -10.94 -5.79 3.31
N ARG A 135 -11.45 -6.86 3.94
CA ARG A 135 -10.76 -7.62 5.00
C ARG A 135 -9.55 -8.45 4.54
N ASP A 136 -9.17 -8.39 3.26
CA ASP A 136 -8.02 -9.14 2.75
C ASP A 136 -6.72 -8.38 3.06
N ASP A 137 -6.24 -8.53 4.30
CA ASP A 137 -5.04 -7.87 4.84
C ASP A 137 -3.72 -8.49 4.33
N LYS A 138 -3.68 -8.87 3.05
CA LYS A 138 -2.44 -9.38 2.45
C LYS A 138 -1.40 -8.27 2.40
N SER A 139 -0.46 -8.35 3.34
CA SER A 139 0.78 -7.55 3.28
C SER A 139 1.42 -7.61 1.90
N PHE A 140 1.87 -6.47 1.39
CA PHE A 140 2.54 -6.40 0.10
C PHE A 140 3.74 -7.36 0.04
N PRO A 141 3.96 -8.04 -1.09
CA PRO A 141 5.06 -8.97 -1.22
C PRO A 141 6.39 -8.22 -1.37
N PHE A 142 7.44 -8.83 -0.84
CA PHE A 142 8.83 -8.41 -0.93
C PHE A 142 9.65 -9.52 -1.58
N ILE A 143 10.84 -9.18 -2.05
CA ILE A 143 11.91 -10.12 -2.35
C ILE A 143 12.82 -10.17 -1.14
N LEU A 144 13.04 -11.37 -0.60
CA LEU A 144 14.01 -11.63 0.45
C LEU A 144 15.24 -12.28 -0.19
N LEU A 145 16.40 -11.65 -0.01
CA LEU A 145 17.71 -12.22 -0.29
C LEU A 145 18.32 -12.75 1.02
N ARG A 146 18.50 -14.06 1.09
CA ARG A 146 19.19 -14.74 2.17
C ARG A 146 20.63 -15.05 1.74
N ALA A 147 21.58 -14.57 2.52
CA ALA A 147 23.01 -14.76 2.32
C ALA A 147 23.68 -15.49 3.50
N ASP A 148 22.87 -16.08 4.39
CA ASP A 148 23.32 -16.89 5.53
C ASP A 148 23.67 -18.34 5.16
N HIS A 149 23.57 -18.67 3.88
CA HIS A 149 23.99 -19.94 3.30
C HIS A 149 25.08 -19.68 2.26
N ALA A 150 26.04 -20.61 2.11
CA ALA A 150 27.15 -20.52 1.14
C ALA A 150 26.69 -20.31 -0.32
N PHE A 151 25.44 -20.65 -0.60
CA PHE A 151 24.74 -20.42 -1.86
C PHE A 151 23.52 -19.53 -1.57
N PRO A 152 23.58 -18.21 -1.87
CA PRO A 152 22.50 -17.29 -1.58
C PRO A 152 21.18 -17.69 -2.25
N ARG A 153 20.07 -17.36 -1.59
CA ARG A 153 18.72 -17.67 -2.08
C ARG A 153 17.86 -16.42 -2.13
N ILE A 154 17.21 -16.22 -3.27
CA ILE A 154 16.15 -15.21 -3.43
C ILE A 154 14.78 -15.85 -3.39
N MET A 155 13.87 -15.27 -2.61
CA MET A 155 12.51 -15.78 -2.45
C MET A 155 11.49 -14.67 -2.24
N LYS A 156 10.24 -14.97 -2.54
CA LYS A 156 9.12 -14.09 -2.22
C LYS A 156 8.84 -14.16 -0.72
N HIS A 157 8.63 -13.00 -0.10
CA HIS A 157 8.27 -12.88 1.31
C HIS A 157 6.99 -12.06 1.48
N ARG A 158 6.17 -12.43 2.46
CA ARG A 158 5.02 -11.64 2.95
C ARG A 158 4.99 -11.70 4.48
N GLY A 159 4.42 -10.67 5.10
CA GLY A 159 4.25 -10.60 6.55
C GLY A 159 5.51 -10.20 7.31
N ALA A 160 5.55 -10.53 8.59
CA ALA A 160 6.61 -10.13 9.51
C ALA A 160 8.01 -10.61 9.03
N ARG A 161 9.00 -9.73 9.14
CA ARG A 161 10.40 -9.99 8.73
C ARG A 161 11.12 -10.83 9.78
N LYS A 162 10.80 -12.12 9.85
CA LYS A 162 11.38 -13.07 10.82
C LYS A 162 12.70 -13.68 10.35
N ALA A 163 12.90 -13.79 9.04
CA ALA A 163 14.11 -14.38 8.49
C ALA A 163 15.23 -13.34 8.39
N LYS A 164 16.46 -13.74 8.66
CA LYS A 164 17.64 -12.87 8.45
C LYS A 164 17.90 -12.72 6.95
N GLY A 165 18.14 -11.49 6.50
CA GLY A 165 18.45 -11.19 5.11
C GLY A 165 18.00 -9.80 4.68
N SER A 166 18.23 -9.48 3.42
CA SER A 166 17.88 -8.20 2.83
C SER A 166 16.50 -8.28 2.18
N TYR A 167 15.61 -7.35 2.54
CA TYR A 167 14.24 -7.28 2.04
C TYR A 167 14.09 -6.13 1.05
N TYR A 168 13.73 -6.45 -0.20
CA TYR A 168 13.53 -5.49 -1.30
C TYR A 168 12.05 -5.41 -1.67
N GLY A 169 11.52 -4.19 -1.82
CA GLY A 169 10.10 -3.93 -2.07
C GLY A 169 9.58 -2.79 -1.19
N PRO A 170 8.25 -2.65 -1.01
CA PRO A 170 7.17 -3.57 -1.41
C PRO A 170 6.89 -3.58 -2.92
N PHE A 171 6.33 -4.68 -3.43
CA PHE A 171 5.89 -4.79 -4.82
C PHE A 171 4.37 -4.68 -4.94
N ALA A 172 3.90 -4.09 -6.03
CA ALA A 172 2.47 -3.89 -6.29
C ALA A 172 1.68 -5.20 -6.42
N SER A 173 2.34 -6.31 -6.82
CA SER A 173 1.69 -7.62 -6.96
C SER A 173 2.67 -8.78 -6.74
N ALA A 174 2.14 -9.97 -6.43
CA ALA A 174 2.96 -11.20 -6.38
C ALA A 174 3.49 -11.60 -7.75
N GLY A 175 2.77 -11.27 -8.83
CA GLY A 175 3.22 -11.52 -10.20
C GLY A 175 4.51 -10.77 -10.49
N SER A 176 4.56 -9.46 -10.17
CA SER A 176 5.75 -8.62 -10.31
C SER A 176 6.95 -9.20 -9.55
N VAL A 177 6.74 -9.69 -8.32
CA VAL A 177 7.80 -10.35 -7.55
C VAL A 177 8.31 -11.62 -8.22
N ASN A 178 7.40 -12.49 -8.68
CA ASN A 178 7.78 -13.73 -9.34
C ASN A 178 8.59 -13.45 -10.62
N THR A 179 8.18 -12.46 -11.43
CA THR A 179 8.91 -12.05 -12.64
C THR A 179 10.32 -11.56 -12.30
N THR A 180 10.46 -10.68 -11.31
CA THR A 180 11.78 -10.17 -10.89
C THR A 180 12.66 -11.28 -10.33
N ILE A 181 12.12 -12.17 -9.49
CA ILE A 181 12.88 -13.33 -8.96
C ILE A 181 13.37 -14.21 -10.10
N ASN A 182 12.50 -14.55 -11.05
CA ASN A 182 12.87 -15.40 -12.17
C ASN A 182 13.96 -14.76 -13.04
N ALA A 183 13.90 -13.45 -13.27
CA ALA A 183 14.94 -12.72 -14.00
C ALA A 183 16.27 -12.75 -13.26
N LEU A 184 16.28 -12.44 -11.96
CA LEU A 184 17.49 -12.47 -11.13
C LEU A 184 18.09 -13.88 -11.01
N GLN A 185 17.26 -14.92 -10.88
CA GLN A 185 17.71 -16.31 -10.83
C GLN A 185 18.43 -16.71 -12.12
N LYS A 186 17.92 -16.28 -13.28
CA LYS A 186 18.55 -16.57 -14.57
C LYS A 186 19.82 -15.76 -14.80
N LEU A 187 19.81 -14.46 -14.50
CA LEU A 187 20.94 -13.57 -14.75
C LEU A 187 22.15 -13.85 -13.85
N PHE A 188 21.90 -14.18 -12.58
CA PHE A 188 22.94 -14.41 -11.59
C PHE A 188 23.13 -15.89 -11.23
N LEU A 189 22.48 -16.80 -11.97
CA LEU A 189 22.51 -18.25 -11.75
C LEU A 189 22.22 -18.64 -10.28
N LEU A 190 21.31 -17.91 -9.64
CA LEU A 190 20.95 -18.14 -8.24
C LEU A 190 20.07 -19.37 -8.10
N ARG A 191 20.26 -20.11 -7.01
CA ARG A 191 19.44 -21.30 -6.74
C ARG A 191 17.98 -20.92 -6.47
N SER A 192 17.08 -21.78 -6.94
CA SER A 192 15.64 -21.70 -6.67
C SER A 192 15.18 -22.65 -5.56
N CYS A 193 15.96 -23.68 -5.23
CA CYS A 193 15.61 -24.69 -4.23
C CYS A 193 15.64 -24.16 -2.79
N SER A 194 14.90 -24.84 -1.90
CA SER A 194 15.01 -24.62 -0.45
C SER A 194 16.31 -25.18 0.10
N ASP A 195 16.73 -24.67 1.25
CA ASP A 195 17.93 -25.11 1.97
C ASP A 195 17.84 -26.62 2.25
N SER A 196 16.69 -27.10 2.77
CA SER A 196 16.43 -28.52 3.01
C SER A 196 16.58 -29.42 1.79
N PHE A 197 16.25 -28.93 0.60
CA PHE A 197 16.40 -29.69 -0.64
C PHE A 197 17.82 -29.60 -1.19
N PHE A 198 18.53 -28.51 -0.90
CA PHE A 198 19.92 -28.35 -1.25
C PHE A 198 20.81 -29.28 -0.41
N ASP A 199 20.57 -29.35 0.90
CA ASP A 199 21.41 -30.12 1.83
C ASP A 199 21.30 -31.64 1.63
N ARG A 200 20.20 -32.10 1.01
CA ARG A 200 19.95 -33.52 0.69
C ARG A 200 20.40 -33.91 -0.72
N ARG A 201 21.18 -33.08 -1.41
CA ARG A 201 21.65 -33.38 -2.76
C ARG A 201 23.04 -33.99 -2.75
N ASP A 202 23.12 -35.15 -3.38
CA ASP A 202 24.36 -35.88 -3.58
C ASP A 202 25.01 -35.56 -4.94
N ARG A 203 24.28 -34.84 -5.81
CA ARG A 203 24.71 -34.47 -7.17
C ARG A 203 24.38 -33.01 -7.53
N PRO A 204 25.21 -32.35 -8.37
CA PRO A 204 24.96 -30.98 -8.83
C PRO A 204 23.57 -30.80 -9.47
N CYS A 205 23.00 -29.59 -9.33
CA CYS A 205 21.68 -29.30 -9.91
C CYS A 205 21.73 -29.01 -11.41
N LEU A 206 20.59 -29.15 -12.10
CA LEU A 206 20.49 -28.84 -13.53
C LEU A 206 20.94 -27.41 -13.84
N LEU A 207 20.65 -26.46 -12.93
CA LEU A 207 21.10 -25.07 -13.05
C LEU A 207 22.62 -24.90 -12.94
N TYR A 208 23.35 -25.83 -12.31
CA TYR A 208 24.81 -25.83 -12.29
C TYR A 208 25.41 -26.20 -13.66
N GLN A 209 24.68 -27.00 -14.45
CA GLN A 209 25.13 -27.48 -15.76
C GLN A 209 24.81 -26.52 -16.90
N ILE A 210 23.84 -25.62 -16.70
CA ILE A 210 23.46 -24.59 -17.67
C ILE A 210 24.37 -23.36 -17.40
N LYS A 211 25.41 -23.18 -18.22
CA LYS A 211 26.27 -21.99 -18.25
C LYS A 211 25.83 -21.02 -19.33
#